data_AF-A0A378THK8-F1
#
_entry.id   AF-A0A378THK8-F1
#
_cell.length_a   1.000
_cell.length_b   1.000
_cell.length_c   1.000
_cell.angle_alpha   90.00
_cell.angle_beta   90.00
_cell.angle_gamma   90.00
#
_symmetry.space_group_name_H-M   'P 1'
#
loop_
_entity.id
_entity.type
_entity.pdbx_description
1 polymer ?
#
loop_
_entity_poly.entity_id
_entity_poly.type
_entity_poly.pdbx_seq_one_letter_code
_entity_poly.pdbx_strand_id
1 'polypeptide(L)' 'MADLNTAGGVIDTGDLGVTLMHEHVFMMTTEIAQNYPDAFGDEARREADAVARLNELKARGWTPSSI' A
#
# COMPACT_ATOMS: atom_id res chain seq x y z
N MET A 1 -23.33 8.70 7.95
CA MET A 1 -21.88 8.55 7.71
C MET A 1 -21.54 7.11 8.00
N ALA A 2 -20.80 6.48 7.10
CA ALA A 2 -20.44 5.08 7.19
C ALA A 2 -18.93 5.00 7.33
N ASP A 3 -18.47 4.19 8.28
CA ASP A 3 -17.06 4.04 8.60
C ASP A 3 -16.41 2.97 7.74
N LEU A 4 -15.13 3.15 7.42
CA LEU A 4 -14.32 2.20 6.66
C LEU A 4 -12.96 1.99 7.33
N ASN A 5 -12.55 0.73 7.46
CA ASN A 5 -11.22 0.37 7.97
C ASN A 5 -10.14 0.54 6.88
N THR A 6 -9.03 1.19 7.23
CA THR A 6 -7.82 1.28 6.40
C THR A 6 -6.59 0.82 7.19
N ALA A 7 -5.43 0.71 6.53
CA ALA A 7 -4.18 0.37 7.19
C ALA A 7 -3.72 1.43 8.23
N GLY A 8 -4.12 2.69 8.04
CA GLY A 8 -3.84 3.80 8.96
C GLY A 8 -4.88 4.02 10.06
N GLY A 9 -5.98 3.26 10.05
CA GLY A 9 -7.07 3.38 11.01
C GLY A 9 -8.45 3.47 10.35
N VAL A 10 -9.47 3.82 11.13
CA VAL A 10 -10.84 4.00 10.64
C VAL A 10 -11.00 5.40 10.04
N ILE A 11 -11.65 5.50 8.89
CA ILE A 11 -12.03 6.77 8.24
C ILE A 11 -13.53 6.84 7.96
N ASP A 12 -14.06 8.04 7.77
CA ASP A 12 -15.39 8.23 7.17
C ASP A 12 -15.33 7.98 5.66
N THR A 13 -16.38 7.36 5.12
CA THR A 13 -16.50 7.10 3.67
C THR A 13 -16.53 8.37 2.81
N GLY A 14 -16.85 9.54 3.37
CA GLY A 14 -16.73 10.83 2.70
C GLY A 14 -15.28 11.27 2.45
N ASP A 15 -14.32 10.73 3.20
CA ASP A 15 -12.91 11.09 3.13
C ASP A 15 -12.09 10.20 2.17
N LEU A 16 -12.74 9.28 1.44
CA LEU A 16 -12.09 8.33 0.53
C LEU A 16 -11.36 9.01 -0.64
N GLY A 17 -11.88 10.12 -1.15
CA GLY A 17 -11.31 10.82 -2.30
C GLY A 17 -11.20 9.93 -3.56
N VAL A 18 -10.14 10.15 -4.35
CA VAL A 18 -9.88 9.38 -5.58
C VAL A 18 -9.29 8.03 -5.22
N THR A 19 -9.98 6.95 -5.58
CA THR A 19 -9.62 5.59 -5.16
C THR A 19 -9.26 4.70 -6.36
N LEU A 20 -8.06 4.11 -6.33
CA LEU A 20 -7.72 2.93 -7.16
C LEU A 20 -8.29 1.69 -6.48
N MET A 21 -9.33 1.10 -7.07
CA MET A 21 -10.05 0.01 -6.44
C MET A 21 -9.30 -1.34 -6.45
N HIS A 22 -8.21 -1.46 -7.23
CA HIS A 22 -7.48 -2.71 -7.36
C HIS A 22 -5.98 -2.47 -7.61
N GLU A 23 -5.18 -2.58 -6.55
CA GLU A 23 -3.72 -2.38 -6.60
C GLU A 23 -3.02 -3.40 -5.69
N HIS A 24 -1.73 -3.63 -5.95
CA HIS A 24 -0.88 -4.49 -5.12
C HIS A 24 0.39 -3.74 -4.73
N VAL A 25 0.71 -3.69 -3.43
CA VAL A 25 1.98 -3.13 -2.93
C VAL A 25 3.09 -4.17 -3.03
N PHE A 26 2.81 -5.39 -2.54
CA PHE A 26 3.69 -6.54 -2.66
C PHE A 26 2.92 -7.75 -3.16
N MET A 27 3.53 -8.52 -4.06
CA MET A 27 2.96 -9.76 -4.58
C MET A 27 4.03 -10.84 -4.46
N MET A 28 3.74 -11.85 -3.66
CA MET A 28 4.69 -12.91 -3.32
C MET A 28 3.95 -14.24 -3.19
N THR A 29 4.64 -15.33 -3.48
CA THR A 29 4.17 -16.68 -3.16
C THR A 29 4.68 -17.03 -1.76
N THR A 30 3.79 -17.30 -0.80
CA THR A 30 4.14 -17.57 0.60
C THR A 30 5.17 -18.68 0.74
N GLU A 31 5.05 -19.76 -0.05
CA GLU A 31 6.01 -20.87 -0.04
C GLU A 31 7.42 -20.42 -0.44
N ILE A 32 7.54 -19.55 -1.44
CA ILE A 32 8.83 -19.02 -1.88
C ILE A 32 9.38 -18.04 -0.84
N ALA A 33 8.53 -17.20 -0.24
CA ALA A 33 8.93 -16.26 0.79
C ALA A 33 9.51 -16.97 2.02
N GLN A 34 8.92 -18.10 2.42
CA GLN A 34 9.34 -18.86 3.60
C GLN A 34 10.56 -19.74 3.36
N ASN A 35 10.66 -20.38 2.19
CA ASN A 35 11.73 -21.35 1.89
C ASN A 35 12.94 -20.73 1.17
N TYR A 36 12.74 -19.61 0.48
CA TYR A 36 13.77 -18.92 -0.31
C TYR A 36 13.70 -17.40 -0.08
N PRO A 37 13.96 -16.93 1.16
CA PRO A 37 13.81 -15.51 1.52
C PRO A 37 14.69 -14.58 0.67
N ASP A 38 15.87 -15.06 0.25
CA ASP A 38 16.78 -14.31 -0.63
C ASP A 38 16.18 -13.98 -2.01
N ALA A 39 15.14 -14.70 -2.45
CA ALA A 39 14.44 -14.43 -3.71
C ALA A 39 13.69 -13.08 -3.67
N PHE A 40 13.31 -12.60 -2.48
CA PHE A 40 12.79 -11.25 -2.32
C PHE A 40 13.91 -10.19 -2.37
N GLY A 41 15.14 -10.56 -2.05
CA GLY A 41 16.27 -9.66 -1.97
C GLY A 41 16.18 -8.74 -0.75
N ASP A 42 16.66 -7.50 -0.89
CA ASP A 42 16.69 -6.53 0.22
C ASP A 42 15.30 -5.97 0.53
N GLU A 43 14.74 -6.42 1.66
CA GLU A 43 13.43 -6.02 2.19
C GLU A 43 13.34 -4.52 2.46
N ALA A 44 14.30 -3.96 3.19
CA ALA A 44 14.31 -2.53 3.55
C ALA A 44 14.34 -1.64 2.29
N ARG A 45 15.09 -2.06 1.27
CA ARG A 45 15.10 -1.34 -0.02
C ARG A 45 13.77 -1.45 -0.75
N ARG A 46 13.09 -2.60 -0.71
CA ARG A 46 11.77 -2.77 -1.35
C ARG A 46 10.68 -1.95 -0.64
N GLU A 47 10.72 -1.89 0.69
CA GLU A 47 9.83 -1.04 1.47
C GLU A 47 10.03 0.44 1.14
N ALA A 48 11.29 0.91 1.11
CA ALA A 48 11.60 2.29 0.77
C ALA A 48 11.11 2.68 -0.65
N ASP A 49 11.26 1.79 -1.63
CA ASP A 49 10.76 2.00 -3.00
C ASP A 49 9.22 2.05 -3.03
N ALA A 50 8.53 1.15 -2.31
CA ALA A 50 7.07 1.17 -2.21
C ALA A 50 6.55 2.49 -1.61
N VAL A 51 7.16 2.96 -0.52
CA VAL A 51 6.82 4.24 0.11
C VAL A 51 7.06 5.40 -0.85
N ALA A 52 8.19 5.42 -1.56
CA ALA A 52 8.49 6.47 -2.53
C ALA A 52 7.44 6.55 -3.65
N ARG A 53 7.03 5.41 -4.21
CA ARG A 53 6.02 5.34 -5.27
C ARG A 53 4.62 5.75 -4.79
N LEU A 54 4.23 5.35 -3.59
CA LEU A 54 2.94 5.76 -3.00
C LEU A 54 2.91 7.27 -2.73
N ASN A 55 4.01 7.85 -2.26
CA ASN A 55 4.13 9.30 -2.08
C ASN A 55 4.09 10.06 -3.42
N GLU A 56 4.72 9.52 -4.46
CA GLU A 56 4.62 10.08 -5.80
C GLU A 56 3.18 10.05 -6.32
N LEU A 57 2.48 8.93 -6.13
CA LEU A 57 1.07 8.78 -6.50
C LEU A 57 0.20 9.83 -5.77
N LYS A 58 0.41 10.00 -4.46
CA LYS A 58 -0.25 11.02 -3.64
C LYS A 58 0.00 12.43 -4.15
N ALA A 59 1.24 12.76 -4.50
CA ALA A 59 1.61 14.06 -5.06
C ALA A 59 0.93 14.36 -6.41
N ARG A 60 0.57 13.32 -7.18
CA ARG A 60 -0.17 13.43 -8.45
C ARG A 60 -1.68 13.59 -8.28
N GLY A 61 -2.17 13.75 -7.05
CA GLY A 61 -3.59 14.02 -6.76
C GLY A 61 -4.42 12.78 -6.42
N TRP A 62 -3.78 11.63 -6.22
CA TRP A 62 -4.44 10.41 -5.76
C TRP A 62 -4.40 10.36 -4.23
N THR A 63 -5.36 11.02 -3.59
CA THR A 63 -5.49 11.01 -2.13
C THR A 63 -6.70 10.18 -1.70
N PRO A 64 -6.46 8.98 -1.14
CA PRO A 64 -7.17 8.51 0.04
C PRO A 64 -6.54 9.20 1.24
N SER A 65 -7.36 9.86 2.06
CA SER A 65 -6.93 10.73 3.17
C SER A 65 -6.09 10.06 4.28
N SER A 66 -5.78 8.76 4.21
CA SER A 66 -5.25 7.99 5.36
C SER A 66 -4.24 6.87 5.04
N ILE A 67 -3.50 6.94 3.93
CA ILE A 67 -2.29 6.10 3.75
C ILE A 67 -1.08 6.79 4.40
#